data_AF-A0A1D6IMJ4-F1
#
_entry.id   AF-A0A1D6IMJ4-F1
#
_cell.length_a   1.000
_cell.length_b   1.000
_cell.length_c   1.000
_cell.angle_alpha   90.00
_cell.angle_beta   90.00
_cell.angle_gamma   90.00
#
_symmetry.space_group_name_H-M   'P 1'
#
loop_
_entity.id
_entity.type
_entity.pdbx_description
1 polymer ?
#
loop_
_entity_poly.entity_id
_entity_poly.type
_entity_poly.pdbx_seq_one_letter_code
_entity_poly.pdbx_strand_id
1 'polypeptide(L)'
;MSWFGHHHHNQPAPPASGPNQVFKIFCRANENYCLAVRDGAVVLAPVNNIYLNFDAFHGDKAHGGVHDGTEIVLWKWCEGDNQRWKILPW
;
A
#
# COMPACT_ATOMS: atom_id res chain seq x y z
N MET A 1 34.01 29.45 -14.22
CA MET A 1 33.54 28.16 -13.67
C MET A 1 33.00 28.47 -12.27
N SER A 2 31.82 28.11 -11.80
CA SER A 2 30.79 27.13 -12.16
C SER A 2 29.44 27.59 -11.56
N TRP A 3 28.34 27.42 -12.28
CA TRP A 3 26.97 27.70 -11.84
C TRP A 3 26.36 26.40 -11.30
N PHE A 4 25.91 26.38 -10.04
CA PHE A 4 25.11 25.28 -9.49
C PHE A 4 23.63 25.59 -9.70
N GLY A 5 23.00 24.91 -10.66
CA GLY A 5 21.56 24.99 -10.90
C GLY A 5 20.83 23.93 -10.08
N HIS A 6 20.00 24.36 -9.13
CA HIS A 6 19.02 23.47 -8.49
C HIS A 6 17.84 23.26 -9.47
N HIS A 7 17.75 22.07 -10.05
CA HIS A 7 16.58 21.67 -10.82
C HIS A 7 15.43 21.32 -9.87
N HIS A 8 14.53 22.28 -9.62
CA HIS A 8 13.19 21.97 -9.10
C HIS A 8 12.43 21.24 -10.22
N HIS A 9 12.28 19.93 -10.08
CA HIS A 9 11.36 19.15 -10.90
C HIS A 9 9.94 19.57 -10.49
N ASN A 10 9.34 20.49 -11.25
CA ASN A 10 7.94 20.85 -11.07
C ASN A 10 7.09 19.70 -11.61
N GLN A 11 6.92 18.63 -10.83
CA GLN A 11 5.99 17.57 -11.20
C GLN A 11 4.58 18.17 -11.22
N PRO A 12 3.84 18.05 -12.34
CA PRO A 12 2.44 18.43 -12.37
C PRO A 12 1.68 17.69 -11.26
N ALA A 13 0.77 18.40 -10.59
CA ALA A 13 -0.14 17.78 -9.65
C ALA A 13 -0.86 16.60 -10.35
N PRO A 14 -0.99 15.44 -9.70
CA PRO A 14 -1.74 14.33 -10.27
C PRO A 14 -3.17 14.78 -10.61
N PRO A 15 -3.73 14.29 -11.72
CA PRO A 15 -5.08 14.68 -12.14
C PRO A 15 -6.09 14.29 -11.06
N ALA A 16 -6.99 15.22 -10.76
CA ALA A 16 -8.06 15.03 -9.79
C ALA A 16 -8.86 13.75 -10.10
N SER A 17 -9.12 12.97 -9.05
CA SER A 17 -9.76 11.66 -9.13
C SER A 17 -11.20 11.76 -9.67
N GLY A 18 -11.40 11.40 -10.94
CA GLY A 18 -12.71 11.24 -11.53
C GLY A 18 -13.34 9.88 -11.18
N PRO A 19 -14.68 9.72 -11.28
CA PRO A 19 -15.40 8.51 -10.88
C PRO A 19 -15.04 7.22 -11.64
N ASN A 20 -14.26 7.30 -12.72
CA ASN A 20 -13.83 6.15 -13.54
C ASN A 20 -12.31 5.99 -13.62
N GLN A 21 -11.57 6.43 -12.60
CA GLN A 21 -10.11 6.33 -12.62
C GLN A 21 -9.65 4.88 -12.37
N VAL A 22 -9.03 4.28 -13.39
CA VAL A 22 -8.35 2.98 -13.27
C VAL A 22 -6.95 3.21 -12.71
N PHE A 23 -6.68 2.66 -11.53
CA PHE A 23 -5.34 2.68 -10.94
C PHE A 23 -4.58 1.43 -11.39
N LYS A 24 -3.36 1.61 -11.90
CA LYS A 24 -2.39 0.52 -12.05
C LYS A 24 -1.44 0.56 -10.87
N ILE A 25 -1.41 -0.52 -10.10
CA ILE A 25 -0.61 -0.62 -8.88
C ILE A 25 0.50 -1.60 -9.16
N PHE A 26 1.74 -1.12 -9.11
CA PHE A 26 2.93 -1.93 -9.35
C PHE A 26 3.75 -2.01 -8.07
N CYS A 27 3.95 -3.22 -7.55
CA CYS A 27 4.93 -3.44 -6.50
C CYS A 27 6.33 -3.47 -7.14
N ARG A 28 7.05 -2.34 -7.13
CA ARG A 28 8.41 -2.26 -7.69
C ARG A 28 9.44 -3.10 -6.94
N ALA A 29 9.16 -3.44 -5.69
CA ALA A 29 10.08 -4.20 -4.86
C ALA A 29 9.99 -5.72 -5.13
N ASN A 30 8.81 -6.23 -5.48
CA ASN A 30 8.58 -7.64 -5.70
C ASN A 30 7.25 -7.89 -6.44
N GLU A 31 7.34 -8.44 -7.65
CA GLU A 31 6.19 -8.73 -8.52
C GLU A 31 5.37 -9.94 -8.06
N ASN A 32 5.85 -10.73 -7.08
CA ASN A 32 5.12 -11.85 -6.51
C ASN A 32 4.06 -11.42 -5.49
N TYR A 33 3.67 -10.15 -5.47
CA TYR A 33 2.56 -9.65 -4.66
C TYR A 33 1.48 -9.06 -5.56
N CYS A 34 0.24 -9.37 -5.25
CA CYS A 34 -0.93 -8.87 -5.96
C CYS A 34 -1.88 -8.13 -5.03
N LEU A 35 -2.71 -7.28 -5.64
CA LEU A 35 -3.91 -6.76 -5.01
C LEU A 35 -5.04 -7.78 -5.15
N ALA A 36 -5.74 -8.07 -4.07
CA ALA A 36 -6.90 -8.94 -4.07
C ALA A 36 -8.06 -8.33 -3.28
N VAL A 37 -9.25 -8.91 -3.44
CA VAL A 37 -10.43 -8.58 -2.62
C VAL A 37 -10.77 -9.78 -1.74
N ARG A 38 -10.91 -9.55 -0.44
CA ARG A 38 -11.35 -10.53 0.57
C ARG A 38 -12.38 -9.89 1.47
N ASP A 39 -13.56 -10.50 1.59
CA ASP A 39 -14.65 -10.02 2.45
C ASP A 39 -14.99 -8.53 2.24
N GLY A 40 -14.97 -8.10 0.97
CA GLY A 40 -15.24 -6.72 0.58
C GLY A 40 -14.11 -5.73 0.88
N ALA A 41 -13.00 -6.18 1.47
CA ALA A 41 -11.81 -5.38 1.71
C ALA A 41 -10.74 -5.61 0.63
N VAL A 42 -9.99 -4.54 0.34
CA VAL A 42 -8.81 -4.61 -0.49
C VAL A 42 -7.62 -5.08 0.36
N VAL A 43 -6.89 -6.08 -0.12
CA VAL A 43 -5.72 -6.66 0.56
C VAL A 43 -4.53 -6.78 -0.38
N LEU A 44 -3.33 -6.78 0.19
CA LEU A 44 -2.09 -7.15 -0.50
C LEU A 44 -1.69 -8.56 -0.08
N ALA A 45 -1.42 -9.45 -1.04
CA ALA A 45 -1.14 -10.86 -0.79
C ALA A 45 -0.02 -11.41 -1.69
N PRO A 46 0.74 -12.43 -1.25
CA PRO A 46 1.63 -13.18 -2.13
C PRO A 46 0.84 -13.93 -3.20
N VAL A 47 1.33 -13.93 -4.44
CA VAL A 47 0.70 -14.67 -5.55
C VAL A 47 0.80 -16.19 -5.38
N ASN A 48 1.83 -16.67 -4.68
CA ASN A 48 2.11 -18.09 -4.48
C ASN A 48 1.55 -18.66 -3.17
N ASN A 49 1.04 -17.82 -2.27
CA ASN A 49 0.44 -18.27 -1.02
C ASN A 49 -0.75 -17.39 -0.66
N ILE A 50 -1.92 -17.79 -1.16
CA ILE A 50 -3.19 -17.09 -0.97
C ILE A 50 -3.74 -17.20 0.45
N TYR A 51 -3.07 -17.86 1.39
CA TYR A 51 -3.51 -17.85 2.79
C TYR A 51 -2.91 -16.69 3.60
N LEU A 52 -1.89 -16.02 3.07
CA LEU A 52 -1.21 -14.92 3.72
C LEU A 52 -1.58 -13.56 3.11
N ASN A 53 -1.46 -12.51 3.91
CA ASN A 53 -1.67 -11.12 3.54
C ASN A 53 -0.61 -10.24 4.20
N PHE A 54 -0.44 -9.02 3.69
CA PHE A 54 0.30 -7.99 4.40
C PHE A 54 -0.51 -7.55 5.61
N ASP A 55 0.14 -7.62 6.76
CA ASP A 55 -0.39 -7.32 8.07
C ASP A 55 0.51 -6.27 8.71
N ALA A 56 -0.06 -5.14 9.12
CA ALA A 56 0.65 -4.22 9.99
C ALA A 56 0.72 -4.84 11.39
N PHE A 57 1.89 -5.36 11.77
CA PHE A 57 2.05 -6.20 12.96
C PHE A 57 1.68 -5.42 14.22
N HIS A 58 0.68 -5.92 14.96
CA HIS A 58 0.09 -5.21 16.10
C HIS A 58 -0.38 -3.77 15.75
N GLY A 59 -0.73 -3.53 14.49
CA GLY A 59 -1.25 -2.24 14.01
C GLY A 59 -2.74 -2.04 14.28
N ASP A 60 -3.38 -2.95 15.00
CA ASP A 60 -4.77 -2.81 15.42
C ASP A 60 -4.90 -1.93 16.67
N LYS A 61 -6.13 -1.49 16.96
CA LYS A 61 -6.42 -0.56 18.06
C LYS A 61 -6.09 -1.13 19.44
N ALA A 62 -6.11 -2.44 19.64
CA ALA A 62 -5.80 -3.04 20.94
C ALA A 62 -4.32 -2.90 21.30
N HIS A 63 -3.46 -2.66 20.30
CA HIS A 63 -2.02 -2.54 20.45
C HIS A 63 -1.50 -1.11 20.18
N GLY A 64 -2.39 -0.12 20.08
CA GLY A 64 -2.03 1.29 19.86
C GLY A 64 -2.14 1.77 18.41
N GLY A 65 -2.52 0.89 17.49
CA GLY A 65 -2.70 1.23 16.07
C GLY A 65 -1.39 1.27 15.30
N VAL A 66 -1.49 1.53 13.99
CA VAL A 66 -0.33 1.73 13.11
C VAL A 66 0.37 3.04 13.46
N HIS A 67 1.69 2.99 13.58
CA HIS A 67 2.57 4.13 13.83
C HIS A 67 3.89 3.99 13.06
N ASP A 68 4.74 5.02 13.10
CA ASP A 68 6.07 4.95 12.49
C ASP A 68 6.87 3.81 13.13
N GLY A 69 7.47 2.98 12.28
CA GLY A 69 8.19 1.78 12.70
C GLY A 69 7.32 0.53 12.89
N THR A 70 6.00 0.59 12.69
CA THR A 70 5.16 -0.62 12.61
C THR A 70 5.66 -1.51 11.48
N GLU A 71 6.03 -2.75 11.81
CA GLU A 71 6.52 -3.71 10.83
C GLU A 71 5.37 -4.24 9.97
N ILE A 72 5.63 -4.38 8.67
CA ILE A 72 4.71 -5.07 7.76
C ILE A 72 5.16 -6.53 7.64
N VAL A 73 4.31 -7.45 8.08
CA VAL A 73 4.58 -8.88 8.08
C VAL A 73 3.61 -9.64 7.18
N LEU A 74 3.91 -10.91 6.91
CA LEU A 74 2.99 -11.83 6.26
C LEU A 74 2.22 -12.62 7.32
N TRP A 75 0.90 -12.51 7.33
CA TRP A 75 0.06 -13.21 8.29
C TRP A 75 -1.22 -13.78 7.66
N LYS A 76 -1.78 -14.81 8.30
CA LYS A 76 -3.06 -15.39 7.86
C LYS A 76 -4.17 -14.35 7.93
N TRP A 77 -5.14 -14.43 7.02
CA TRP A 77 -6.34 -13.58 7.08
C TRP A 77 -7.08 -13.79 8.41
N CYS A 78 -7.17 -12.74 9.21
CA CYS A 78 -7.86 -12.69 10.49
C CYS A 78 -8.99 -11.65 10.49
N GLU A 79 -9.34 -11.11 9.32
CA GLU A 79 -10.34 -10.05 9.13
C GLU A 79 -10.05 -8.73 9.87
N GLY A 80 -8.83 -8.57 10.42
CA GLY A 80 -8.42 -7.40 11.17
C GLY A 80 -8.25 -6.15 10.31
N ASP A 81 -8.51 -4.98 10.88
CA ASP A 81 -8.32 -3.67 10.21
C ASP A 81 -6.87 -3.47 9.74
N ASN A 82 -5.91 -4.03 10.47
CA ASN A 82 -4.48 -4.00 10.16
C ASN A 82 -4.08 -4.83 8.91
N GLN A 83 -5.02 -5.53 8.30
CA GLN A 83 -4.83 -6.30 7.05
C GLN A 83 -5.55 -5.68 5.85
N ARG A 84 -6.26 -4.57 6.06
CA ARG A 84 -7.10 -3.89 5.06
C ARG A 84 -6.42 -2.63 4.58
N TRP A 85 -6.32 -2.47 3.26
CA TRP A 85 -5.55 -1.39 2.65
C TRP A 85 -6.44 -0.48 1.83
N LYS A 86 -6.12 0.83 1.80
CA LYS A 86 -6.75 1.80 0.91
C LYS A 86 -5.75 2.27 -0.12
N ILE A 87 -6.20 2.37 -1.36
CA ILE A 87 -5.43 2.96 -2.45
C ILE A 87 -6.04 4.33 -2.69
N LEU A 88 -5.27 5.37 -2.41
CA LEU A 88 -5.66 6.73 -2.67
C LEU A 88 -4.89 7.25 -3.89
N PRO A 89 -5.51 8.10 -4.72
CA PRO A 89 -4.74 8.90 -5.67
C PRO A 89 -3.65 9.67 -4.92
N TRP A 90 -2.49 9.81 -5.55
CA TRP A 90 -1.42 10.69 -5.07
C TRP A 90 -1.89 12.15 -5.12
#